data_AF-A0A9P3KJ62-F1
#
_entry.id   AF-A0A9P3KJ62-F1
#
_cell.length_a   1.000
_cell.length_b   1.000
_cell.length_c   1.000
_cell.angle_alpha   90.00
_cell.angle_beta   90.00
_cell.angle_gamma   90.00
#
_symmetry.space_group_name_H-M   'P 1'
#
loop_
_entity.id
_entity.type
_entity.pdbx_description
1 polymer ?
#
loop_
_entity_poly.entity_id
_entity_poly.type
_entity_poly.pdbx_seq_one_letter_code
_entity_poly.pdbx_strand_id
1 'polypeptide(L)'
;MLQVGNGGMRESEYRVHFSLWAIMKAPLLIGCDLSRVSNATLRILGNDEVIAVNQDRLGVQARKVQVSEDSLIEVREVRWALARLG
;
A
#
# COMPACT_ATOMS: atom_id res chain seq x y z
N MET A 1 -3.29 -7.75 -9.49
CA MET A 1 -1.90 -7.40 -9.85
C MET A 1 -1.75 -5.90 -9.75
N LEU A 2 -0.62 -5.42 -9.22
CA LEU A 2 -0.30 -4.01 -9.06
C LEU A 2 -0.06 -3.36 -10.42
N GLN A 3 -0.54 -2.12 -10.58
CA GLN A 3 -0.29 -1.30 -11.77
C GLN A 3 0.87 -0.32 -11.58
N VAL A 4 1.59 -0.40 -10.46
CA VAL A 4 2.73 0.45 -10.16
C VAL A 4 3.81 0.27 -11.23
N GLY A 5 4.13 1.35 -11.95
CA GLY A 5 5.15 1.34 -13.01
C GLY A 5 4.65 1.00 -14.42
N ASN A 6 3.33 0.78 -14.63
CA ASN A 6 2.76 0.48 -15.95
C ASN A 6 2.39 1.72 -16.78
N GLY A 7 2.73 2.93 -16.32
CA GLY A 7 2.29 4.19 -16.91
C GLY A 7 0.87 4.58 -16.49
N GLY A 8 0.41 5.75 -16.97
CA GLY A 8 -0.97 6.23 -16.76
C GLY A 8 -1.28 6.83 -15.38
N MET A 9 -0.30 6.92 -14.48
CA MET A 9 -0.44 7.50 -13.14
C MET A 9 0.80 8.32 -12.74
N ARG A 10 0.59 9.33 -11.91
CA ARG A 10 1.63 10.07 -11.19
C ARG A 10 2.19 9.23 -10.05
N GLU A 11 3.40 9.56 -9.60
CA GLU A 11 4.05 8.86 -8.48
C GLU A 11 3.21 8.88 -7.19
N SER A 12 2.48 9.97 -6.93
CA SER A 12 1.55 10.06 -5.80
C SER A 12 0.37 9.08 -5.92
N GLU A 13 -0.16 8.89 -7.12
CA GLU A 13 -1.25 7.94 -7.38
C GLU A 13 -0.77 6.50 -7.21
N TYR A 14 0.47 6.20 -7.62
CA TYR A 14 1.09 4.90 -7.34
C TYR A 14 1.28 4.64 -5.85
N ARG A 15 1.67 5.65 -5.06
CA ARG A 15 1.74 5.52 -3.60
C ARG A 15 0.36 5.19 -3.01
N VAL A 16 -0.67 5.93 -3.41
CA VAL A 16 -2.04 5.66 -2.94
C VAL A 16 -2.51 4.26 -3.35
N HIS A 17 -2.28 3.86 -4.60
CA HIS A 17 -2.62 2.54 -5.10
C HIS A 17 -1.95 1.41 -4.30
N PHE A 18 -0.64 1.51 -4.08
CA PHE A 18 0.12 0.50 -3.34
C PHE A 18 -0.31 0.42 -1.86
N SER A 19 -0.45 1.57 -1.20
CA SER A 19 -0.90 1.63 0.19
C SER A 19 -2.33 1.09 0.37
N LEU A 20 -3.24 1.39 -0.57
CA LEU A 20 -4.60 0.87 -0.52
C LEU A 20 -4.61 -0.66 -0.70
N TRP A 21 -3.82 -1.19 -1.63
CA TRP A 21 -3.66 -2.64 -1.82
C TRP A 21 -3.16 -3.32 -0.54
N ALA A 22 -2.19 -2.71 0.13
CA ALA A 22 -1.62 -3.23 1.36
C ALA A 22 -2.67 -3.32 2.48
N ILE A 23 -3.37 -2.21 2.72
CA ILE A 23 -4.42 -2.07 3.74
C ILE A 23 -5.62 -3.01 3.46
N MET A 24 -5.89 -3.31 2.19
CA MET A 24 -6.92 -4.26 1.77
C MET A 24 -6.51 -5.72 1.86
N LYS A 25 -5.29 -6.04 2.31
CA LYS A 25 -4.75 -7.41 2.31
C LYS A 25 -4.81 -8.09 0.94
N ALA A 26 -4.75 -7.30 -0.12
CA ALA A 26 -4.73 -7.83 -1.48
C ALA A 26 -3.34 -8.43 -1.78
N PRO A 27 -3.26 -9.46 -2.65
CA PRO A 27 -1.97 -9.96 -3.12
C PRO A 27 -1.13 -8.87 -3.80
N LEU A 28 0.08 -8.64 -3.30
CA LEU A 28 1.05 -7.68 -3.84
C LEU A 28 1.85 -8.26 -5.01
N LEU A 29 1.16 -8.60 -6.10
CA LEU A 29 1.79 -9.14 -7.31
C LEU A 29 2.28 -8.01 -8.21
N ILE A 30 3.59 -7.91 -8.42
CA ILE A 30 4.21 -6.94 -9.35
C ILE A 30 3.76 -7.25 -10.77
N GLY A 31 3.29 -6.21 -11.48
CA GLY A 31 2.76 -6.34 -12.84
C GLY A 31 3.48 -5.54 -13.92
N CYS A 32 4.61 -4.94 -13.58
CA CYS A 32 5.42 -4.15 -14.50
C CYS A 32 6.72 -4.88 -14.88
N ASP A 33 7.32 -4.45 -15.99
CA ASP A 33 8.62 -4.96 -16.44
C ASP A 33 9.75 -4.38 -15.59
N LEU A 34 10.23 -5.18 -14.63
CA LEU A 34 11.32 -4.82 -13.70
C LEU A 34 12.65 -4.46 -14.39
N SER A 35 12.85 -4.84 -15.66
CA SER A 35 14.06 -4.43 -16.39
C SER A 35 14.02 -2.96 -16.83
N ARG A 36 12.85 -2.31 -16.76
CA ARG A 36 12.61 -0.96 -17.29
C ARG A 36 11.99 0.01 -16.27
N VAL A 37 11.89 -0.38 -15.01
CA VAL A 37 11.27 0.46 -13.96
C VAL A 37 12.18 1.59 -13.51
N SER A 38 11.55 2.69 -13.07
CA SER A 38 12.27 3.81 -12.47
C SER A 38 12.67 3.52 -11.01
N ASN A 39 13.69 4.21 -10.51
CA ASN A 39 14.05 4.18 -9.08
C ASN A 39 12.89 4.64 -8.18
N ALA A 40 12.05 5.56 -8.65
CA ALA A 40 10.86 5.98 -7.91
C ALA A 40 9.84 4.82 -7.78
N THR A 41 9.59 4.08 -8.85
CA THR A 41 8.76 2.88 -8.85
C THR A 41 9.31 1.82 -7.90
N LEU A 42 10.62 1.56 -7.92
CA LEU A 42 11.26 0.60 -7.02
C LEU A 42 11.13 0.99 -5.56
N ARG A 43 11.26 2.28 -5.22
CA ARG A 43 11.03 2.77 -3.85
C ARG A 43 9.60 2.54 -3.37
N ILE A 44 8.61 2.57 -4.27
CA ILE A 44 7.22 2.27 -3.92
C ILE A 44 7.05 0.75 -3.72
N LEU A 45 7.49 -0.05 -4.69
CA LEU A 45 7.34 -1.51 -4.65
C LEU A 45 8.11 -2.17 -3.51
N GLY A 46 9.26 -1.62 -3.13
CA GLY A 46 10.12 -2.11 -2.05
C GLY A 46 9.95 -1.35 -0.74
N ASN A 47 8.81 -0.69 -0.50
CA ASN A 47 8.57 -0.03 0.78
C ASN A 47 8.23 -1.06 1.86
N ASP A 48 9.21 -1.37 2.72
CA ASP A 48 9.10 -2.40 3.76
C ASP A 48 7.98 -2.13 4.77
N GLU A 49 7.71 -0.87 5.11
CA GLU A 49 6.66 -0.50 6.06
C GLU A 49 5.27 -0.84 5.49
N VAL A 50 5.03 -0.52 4.22
CA VAL A 50 3.75 -0.82 3.55
C VAL A 50 3.60 -2.33 3.31
N ILE A 51 4.70 -3.02 2.98
CA ILE A 51 4.71 -4.49 2.87
C ILE A 51 4.38 -5.12 4.23
N ALA A 52 4.97 -4.63 5.32
CA ALA A 52 4.70 -5.12 6.68
C ALA A 52 3.21 -4.95 7.06
N VAL A 53 2.58 -3.83 6.68
CA VAL A 53 1.13 -3.65 6.84
C VAL A 53 0.35 -4.71 6.06
N ASN A 54 0.74 -5.06 4.84
CA ASN A 54 0.07 -6.12 4.08
C ASN A 54 0.29 -7.51 4.68
N GLN A 55 1.51 -7.80 5.15
CA GLN A 55 1.94 -9.12 5.62
C GLN A 55 1.78 -9.33 7.13
N ASP A 56 1.12 -8.40 7.84
CA ASP A 56 0.90 -8.59 9.27
C ASP A 56 0.13 -9.89 9.56
N ARG A 57 0.48 -10.53 10.68
CA ARG A 57 0.03 -11.88 11.06
C ARG A 57 -1.47 -11.99 11.32
N LEU A 58 -2.18 -10.88 11.56
CA LEU A 58 -3.62 -10.93 11.78
C LEU A 58 -4.34 -11.24 10.46
N GLY A 59 -3.80 -10.79 9.32
CA GLY A 59 -4.39 -11.03 8.00
C GLY A 59 -5.77 -10.37 7.83
N VAL A 60 -6.13 -9.42 8.70
CA VAL A 60 -7.42 -8.74 8.67
C VAL A 60 -7.32 -7.49 7.78
N GLN A 61 -8.24 -7.38 6.81
CA GLN A 61 -8.37 -6.18 6.00
C GLN A 61 -8.91 -5.01 6.85
N ALA A 62 -8.37 -3.82 6.60
CA ALA A 62 -8.87 -2.61 7.24
C ALA A 62 -10.34 -2.32 6.90
N ARG A 63 -11.06 -1.81 7.90
CA ARG A 63 -12.42 -1.30 7.76
C ARG A 63 -12.41 0.21 7.57
N LYS A 64 -13.29 0.70 6.70
CA LYS A 64 -13.61 2.12 6.56
C LYS A 64 -14.36 2.63 7.80
N VAL A 65 -13.80 3.62 8.52
CA VAL A 65 -14.34 4.07 9.82
C VAL A 65 -15.09 5.41 9.71
N GLN A 66 -14.67 6.34 8.86
CA GLN A 66 -15.36 7.63 8.67
C GLN A 66 -15.06 8.21 7.29
N VAL A 67 -16.02 8.95 6.72
CA VAL A 67 -15.83 9.84 5.56
C VAL A 67 -16.48 11.17 5.93
N SER A 68 -15.65 12.18 6.14
CA SER A 68 -16.04 13.58 5.98
C SER A 68 -15.57 14.04 4.61
N GLU A 69 -16.14 15.14 4.10
CA GLU A 69 -15.81 15.68 2.76
C GLU A 69 -14.31 15.96 2.57
N ASP A 70 -13.55 16.15 3.67
CA ASP A 70 -12.14 16.54 3.68
C ASP A 70 -11.16 15.51 4.28
N SER A 71 -11.57 14.30 4.65
CA SER A 71 -10.69 13.37 5.39
C SER A 71 -10.56 11.97 4.77
N LEU A 72 -9.30 11.56 4.62
CA LEU A 72 -8.92 10.18 4.28
C LEU A 72 -9.19 9.25 5.46
N ILE A 73 -9.55 8.01 5.12
CA ILE A 73 -9.99 6.95 6.03
C ILE A 73 -8.99 6.72 7.18
N GLU A 74 -9.41 6.91 8.43
CA GLU A 74 -8.66 6.44 9.59
C GLU A 74 -8.86 4.93 9.78
N VAL A 75 -7.79 4.15 9.68
CA VAL A 75 -7.79 2.71 9.93
C VAL A 75 -7.53 2.46 11.42
N ARG A 76 -8.58 2.23 12.20
CA ARG A 76 -8.46 2.00 13.66
C ARG A 76 -7.84 0.67 14.08
N GLU A 77 -7.66 -0.30 13.18
CA GLU A 77 -7.08 -1.62 13.53
C GLU A 77 -5.59 -1.80 13.17
N VAL A 78 -4.89 -0.77 12.67
CA VAL A 78 -3.43 -0.87 12.40
C VAL A 78 -2.58 -0.40 13.60
N ARG A 79 -3.20 0.16 14.64
CA ARG A 79 -2.50 0.56 15.89
C ARG A 79 -1.73 -0.59 16.57
N TRP A 80 -2.16 -1.85 16.38
CA TRP A 80 -1.44 -3.03 16.88
C TRP A 80 -0.27 -3.45 16.01
N ALA A 81 -0.36 -3.28 14.68
CA ALA A 81 0.70 -3.65 13.75
C ALA A 81 1.86 -2.64 13.80
N LEU A 82 1.56 -1.34 13.90
CA LEU A 82 2.59 -0.29 14.02
C LEU A 82 3.29 -0.28 15.38
N ALA A 83 2.64 -0.71 16.46
CA ALA A 83 3.24 -0.74 17.80
C ALA A 83 4.32 -1.83 18.00
N ARG A 84 4.50 -2.75 17.03
CA ARG A 84 5.54 -3.80 17.06
C ARG A 84 6.70 -3.56 16.08
N LEU A 85 6.61 -2.54 15.24
CA LEU A 85 7.72 -2.07 14.42
C LEU A 85 8.44 -0.98 15.24
N GLY A 86 9.15 -1.44 16.29
CA GLY A 86 10.12 -0.64 17.03
C GLY A 86 11.47 -0.67 16.33
#